data_AF-A0AAV2A328-F1
#
_entry.id   AF-A0AAV2A328-F1
#
_cell.length_a   1.000
_cell.length_b   1.000
_cell.length_c   1.000
_cell.angle_alpha   90.00
_cell.angle_beta   90.00
_cell.angle_gamma   90.00
#
_symmetry.space_group_name_H-M   'P 1'
#
loop_
_entity.id
_entity.type
_entity.pdbx_description
1 polymer ?
#
loop_
_entity_poly.entity_id
_entity_poly.type
_entity_poly.pdbx_seq_one_letter_code
_entity_poly.pdbx_strand_id
1 'polypeptide(L)'
;MSSKALTMQRKEFLPLETGHLTESAIRKCEEELNERETLGRKAKGLQELRSLLQKNPKSEGIDFHEDFLVGFLRRNKYRVENARQQILKLMHLHETENMFGGVPEEYLDLPSNKFLVLLPMRCQDDCALFICRWGKWDPSELPLEQLKQMVWMLILQSLRDPMTQINGFKIIHDLEGMSFKQLKYCTPSNFSLLYNSAVICLPARYKEMHYISDSHLFKIIWNMIKPIMSEKIRNRVYFHSNKEELFHYFPRCIMPTVYGGDIQETAMEDWIKRANKEHTKCTLRGQPNYY
;
A
#
# COMPACT_ATOMS: atom_id res chain seq x y z
N MET A 1 24.98 17.50 -32.60
CA MET A 1 25.41 16.66 -31.46
C MET A 1 25.83 17.60 -30.34
N SER A 2 24.98 17.80 -29.32
CA SER A 2 25.25 18.71 -28.21
C SER A 2 25.14 17.95 -26.90
N SER A 3 26.22 18.09 -26.14
CA SER A 3 26.50 17.58 -24.81
C SER A 3 25.42 17.94 -23.79
N LYS A 4 24.38 17.10 -23.71
CA LYS A 4 23.46 17.01 -22.57
C LYS A 4 23.36 15.58 -22.04
N ALA A 5 24.45 14.80 -22.14
CA ALA A 5 24.72 13.72 -21.20
C ALA A 5 25.23 14.34 -19.89
N LEU A 6 24.38 15.16 -19.25
CA LEU A 6 24.59 15.66 -17.91
C LEU A 6 24.35 14.50 -16.97
N THR A 7 25.44 13.88 -16.54
CA THR A 7 25.66 13.27 -15.22
C THR A 7 24.40 13.16 -14.37
N MET A 8 23.58 12.13 -14.61
CA MET A 8 22.65 11.68 -13.57
C MET A 8 23.53 11.16 -12.44
N GLN A 9 23.76 12.00 -11.42
CA GLN A 9 24.12 11.49 -10.10
C GLN A 9 23.16 10.34 -9.83
N ARG A 10 23.70 9.14 -9.65
CA ARG A 10 22.95 7.93 -9.31
C ARG A 10 22.29 8.23 -7.97
N LYS A 11 21.06 8.74 -7.97
CA LYS A 11 20.31 8.99 -6.74
C LYS A 11 20.25 7.63 -6.04
N GLU A 12 20.86 7.53 -4.87
CA GLU A 12 20.80 6.31 -4.09
C GLU A 12 19.33 6.07 -3.72
N PHE A 13 18.82 4.90 -4.10
CA PHE A 13 17.49 4.47 -3.73
C PHE A 13 17.51 4.11 -2.25
N LEU A 14 16.47 4.52 -1.52
CA LEU A 14 16.36 4.20 -0.10
C LEU A 14 15.84 2.77 0.08
N PRO A 15 16.29 2.05 1.12
CA PRO A 15 15.64 0.80 1.50
C PRO A 15 14.19 1.06 1.92
N LEU A 16 13.36 0.01 1.91
CA LEU A 16 11.99 0.08 2.41
C LEU A 16 11.99 0.57 3.85
N GLU A 17 12.71 -0.12 4.74
CA GLU A 17 12.84 0.27 6.16
C GLU A 17 13.98 1.30 6.31
N THR A 18 13.67 2.58 6.10
CA THR A 18 14.68 3.66 6.18
C THR A 18 15.12 3.95 7.62
N GLY A 19 14.26 3.65 8.62
CA GLY A 19 14.53 3.86 10.05
C GLY A 19 14.54 5.33 10.51
N HIS A 20 14.34 6.29 9.61
CA HIS A 20 14.25 7.71 9.90
C HIS A 20 13.50 8.45 8.78
N LEU A 21 13.06 9.68 9.06
CA LEU A 21 12.54 10.58 8.04
C LEU A 21 13.68 11.33 7.36
N THR A 22 13.70 11.30 6.03
CA THR A 22 14.65 12.11 5.24
C THR A 22 14.25 13.58 5.25
N GLU A 23 15.20 14.48 4.96
CA GLU A 23 14.90 15.90 4.78
C GLU A 23 13.85 16.16 3.70
N SER A 24 13.85 15.37 2.62
CA SER A 24 12.83 15.45 1.58
C SER A 24 11.43 15.10 2.12
N ALA A 25 11.33 14.09 2.98
CA ALA A 25 10.06 13.67 3.59
C ALA A 25 9.56 14.68 4.62
N ILE A 26 10.47 15.26 5.43
CA ILE A 26 10.13 16.32 6.39
C ILE A 26 9.56 17.53 5.66
N ARG A 27 10.24 18.00 4.60
CA ARG A 27 9.76 19.12 3.78
C ARG A 27 8.38 18.83 3.17
N LYS A 28 8.19 17.62 2.65
CA LYS A 28 6.90 17.18 2.10
C LYS A 28 5.78 17.15 3.14
N CYS A 29 6.08 16.77 4.39
CA CYS A 29 5.17 16.89 5.51
C CYS A 29 4.69 18.35 5.69
N GLU A 30 5.62 19.30 5.69
CA GLU A 30 5.32 20.71 5.91
C GLU A 30 4.56 21.38 4.75
N GLU A 31 4.96 21.05 3.52
CA GLU A 31 4.47 21.69 2.30
C GLU A 31 3.20 21.03 1.75
N GLU A 32 3.13 19.68 1.72
CA GLU A 32 2.03 18.95 1.10
C GLU A 32 0.98 18.43 2.09
N LEU A 33 1.40 18.13 3.33
CA LEU A 33 0.56 17.49 4.35
C LEU A 33 0.07 18.45 5.44
N ASN A 34 0.57 19.69 5.47
CA ASN A 34 0.30 20.67 6.52
C ASN A 34 0.76 20.24 7.92
N GLU A 35 1.77 19.38 8.00
CA GLU A 35 2.42 18.95 9.25
C GLU A 35 3.60 19.87 9.56
N ARG A 36 3.32 21.10 10.00
CA ARG A 36 4.35 22.08 10.34
C ARG A 36 4.67 22.04 11.82
N GLU A 37 5.89 21.65 12.16
CA GLU A 37 6.34 21.52 13.55
C GLU A 37 6.32 22.88 14.27
N THR A 38 6.73 23.95 13.58
CA THR A 38 6.69 25.33 14.08
C THR A 38 5.30 25.80 14.52
N LEU A 39 4.22 25.16 14.05
CA LEU A 39 2.84 25.48 14.41
C LEU A 39 2.25 24.50 15.45
N GLY A 40 3.02 23.50 15.90
CA GLY A 40 2.57 22.42 16.77
C GLY A 40 1.40 21.63 16.16
N ARG A 41 1.34 21.53 14.83
CA ARG A 41 0.18 20.96 14.11
C ARG A 41 -0.06 19.49 14.45
N LYS A 42 1.02 18.71 14.65
CA LYS A 42 0.96 17.31 15.07
C LYS A 42 0.22 17.17 16.40
N ALA A 43 0.72 17.83 17.44
CA ALA A 43 0.16 17.78 18.79
C ALA A 43 -1.30 18.25 18.83
N LYS A 44 -1.62 19.38 18.19
CA LYS A 44 -3.00 19.91 18.13
C LYS A 44 -3.95 18.95 17.41
N GLY A 45 -3.53 18.43 16.24
CA GLY A 45 -4.34 17.50 15.46
C GLY A 45 -4.62 16.19 16.20
N LEU A 46 -3.63 15.67 16.94
CA LEU A 46 -3.79 14.49 17.79
C LEU A 46 -4.78 14.74 18.94
N GLN A 47 -4.62 15.85 19.66
CA GLN A 47 -5.52 16.20 20.76
C GLN A 47 -6.97 16.34 20.28
N GLU A 48 -7.18 17.05 19.18
CA GLU A 48 -8.50 17.25 18.59
C GLU A 48 -9.11 15.91 18.11
N LEU A 49 -8.33 15.10 17.38
CA LEU A 49 -8.79 13.81 16.89
C LEU A 49 -9.19 12.86 18.02
N ARG A 50 -8.36 12.77 19.08
CA ARG A 50 -8.68 11.97 20.27
C ARG A 50 -9.96 12.45 20.93
N SER A 51 -10.12 13.76 21.14
CA SER A 51 -11.35 14.33 21.70
C SER A 51 -12.58 13.97 20.87
N LEU A 52 -12.51 14.04 19.53
CA LEU A 52 -13.65 13.69 18.68
C LEU A 52 -13.96 12.19 18.66
N LEU A 53 -12.94 11.32 18.74
CA LEU A 53 -13.13 9.87 18.83
C LEU A 53 -13.74 9.47 20.18
N GLN A 54 -13.34 10.11 21.29
CA GLN A 54 -13.92 9.85 22.60
C GLN A 54 -15.39 10.31 22.71
N LYS A 55 -15.79 11.33 21.94
CA LYS A 55 -17.19 11.80 21.88
C LYS A 55 -18.09 10.97 20.95
N ASN A 56 -17.54 9.98 20.25
CA ASN A 56 -18.31 9.15 19.32
C ASN A 56 -18.62 7.79 19.95
N PRO A 57 -19.90 7.38 20.07
CA PRO A 57 -20.28 6.13 20.74
C PRO A 57 -19.62 4.86 20.18
N LYS A 58 -19.23 4.86 18.90
CA LYS A 58 -18.57 3.69 18.29
C LYS A 58 -17.10 3.56 18.69
N SER A 59 -16.45 4.66 19.02
CA SER A 59 -15.01 4.71 19.35
C SER A 59 -14.70 5.14 20.78
N GLU A 60 -15.73 5.44 21.56
CA GLU A 60 -15.63 5.75 22.98
C GLU A 60 -14.93 4.60 23.73
N GLY A 61 -14.00 4.94 24.62
CA GLY A 61 -13.24 3.96 25.40
C GLY A 61 -12.15 3.20 24.63
N ILE A 62 -12.00 3.41 23.32
CA ILE A 62 -10.89 2.86 22.56
C ILE A 62 -9.68 3.78 22.68
N ASP A 63 -8.59 3.27 23.23
CA ASP A 63 -7.30 3.95 23.21
C ASP A 63 -6.50 3.55 21.96
N PHE A 64 -6.45 4.46 20.99
CA PHE A 64 -5.68 4.29 19.76
C PHE A 64 -4.23 4.72 19.97
N HIS A 65 -3.30 3.98 19.36
CA HIS A 65 -1.89 4.37 19.33
C HIS A 65 -1.71 5.71 18.62
N GLU A 66 -0.78 6.54 19.12
CA GLU A 66 -0.49 7.85 18.49
C GLU A 66 -0.09 7.70 17.02
N ASP A 67 0.86 6.81 16.74
CA ASP A 67 1.37 6.58 15.38
C ASP A 67 0.28 6.19 14.38
N PHE A 68 -0.67 5.37 14.83
CA PHE A 68 -1.85 5.02 14.05
C PHE A 68 -2.66 6.28 13.71
N LEU A 69 -3.00 7.11 14.70
CA LEU A 69 -3.73 8.36 14.49
C LEU A 69 -2.97 9.34 13.57
N VAL A 70 -1.65 9.45 13.73
CA VAL A 70 -0.80 10.29 12.87
C VAL A 70 -0.90 9.86 11.41
N GLY A 71 -0.93 8.56 11.12
CA GLY A 71 -1.12 8.06 9.76
C GLY A 71 -2.40 8.60 9.11
N PHE A 72 -3.52 8.60 9.84
CA PHE A 72 -4.79 9.17 9.35
C PHE A 72 -4.74 10.69 9.22
N LEU A 73 -4.09 11.40 10.15
CA LEU A 73 -3.90 12.85 10.04
C LEU A 73 -3.08 13.21 8.80
N ARG A 74 -1.95 12.53 8.56
CA ARG A 74 -1.11 12.70 7.37
C ARG A 74 -1.87 12.42 6.07
N ARG A 75 -2.62 11.32 6.01
CA ARG A 75 -3.49 10.98 4.88
C ARG A 75 -4.46 12.12 4.55
N ASN A 76 -5.05 12.72 5.58
CA ASN A 76 -6.08 13.75 5.45
C ASN A 76 -5.54 15.19 5.50
N LYS A 77 -4.21 15.37 5.41
CA LYS A 77 -3.54 16.67 5.47
C LYS A 77 -3.94 17.49 6.71
N TYR A 78 -4.07 16.81 7.84
CA TYR A 78 -4.49 17.36 9.13
C TYR A 78 -5.90 17.98 9.15
N ARG A 79 -6.78 17.58 8.21
CA ARG A 79 -8.23 17.82 8.31
C ARG A 79 -8.81 16.79 9.28
N VAL A 80 -8.87 17.16 10.56
CA VAL A 80 -9.15 16.25 11.68
C VAL A 80 -10.49 15.52 11.52
N GLU A 81 -11.54 16.23 11.11
CA GLU A 81 -12.85 15.60 10.90
C GLU A 81 -12.82 14.53 9.79
N ASN A 82 -12.07 14.76 8.70
CA ASN A 82 -11.91 13.75 7.66
C ASN A 82 -11.15 12.52 8.17
N ALA A 83 -10.12 12.72 9.00
CA ALA A 83 -9.37 11.62 9.62
C ALA A 83 -10.28 10.79 10.54
N ARG A 84 -11.11 11.44 11.36
CA ARG A 84 -12.10 10.79 12.21
C ARG A 84 -13.08 9.94 11.41
N GLN A 85 -13.67 10.50 10.35
CA GLN A 85 -14.59 9.77 9.47
C GLN A 85 -13.92 8.55 8.83
N GLN A 86 -12.64 8.68 8.47
CA GLN A 86 -11.89 7.60 7.88
C GLN A 86 -11.63 6.46 8.89
N ILE A 87 -11.28 6.79 10.14
CA ILE A 87 -11.11 5.80 11.22
C ILE A 87 -12.43 5.06 11.46
N LEU A 88 -13.56 5.76 11.55
CA LEU A 88 -14.86 5.10 11.74
C LEU A 88 -15.24 4.14 10.61
N LYS A 89 -14.84 4.46 9.36
CA LYS A 89 -15.01 3.53 8.23
C LYS A 89 -14.12 2.30 8.37
N LEU A 90 -12.87 2.46 8.81
CA LEU A 90 -12.00 1.32 9.11
C LEU A 90 -12.56 0.46 10.25
N MET A 91 -13.12 1.05 11.29
CA MET A 91 -13.76 0.30 12.38
C MET A 91 -14.94 -0.53 11.87
N HIS A 92 -15.81 0.08 11.07
CA HIS A 92 -16.92 -0.66 10.46
C HIS A 92 -16.41 -1.82 9.59
N LEU A 93 -15.36 -1.58 8.79
CA LEU A 93 -14.75 -2.62 7.97
C LEU A 93 -14.18 -3.77 8.80
N HIS A 94 -13.57 -3.49 9.95
CA HIS A 94 -13.10 -4.50 10.91
C HIS A 94 -14.24 -5.33 11.52
N GLU A 95 -15.41 -4.73 11.71
CA GLU A 95 -16.60 -5.42 12.24
C GLU A 95 -17.24 -6.35 11.18
N THR A 96 -17.16 -5.98 9.90
CA THR A 96 -17.85 -6.71 8.81
C THR A 96 -16.97 -7.68 8.05
N GLU A 97 -15.64 -7.52 8.08
CA GLU A 97 -14.71 -8.30 7.26
C GLU A 97 -13.62 -8.98 8.09
N ASN A 98 -13.36 -10.26 7.81
CA ASN A 98 -12.33 -11.06 8.49
C ASN A 98 -10.96 -10.99 7.78
N MET A 99 -10.53 -9.80 7.39
CA MET A 99 -9.35 -9.60 6.52
C MET A 99 -8.13 -8.96 7.21
N PHE A 100 -8.21 -8.68 8.52
CA PHE A 100 -7.18 -7.98 9.29
C PHE A 100 -6.39 -8.89 10.23
N GLY A 101 -6.62 -10.20 10.15
CA GLY A 101 -5.85 -11.19 10.90
C GLY A 101 -4.49 -11.46 10.27
N GLY A 102 -3.58 -12.04 11.06
CA GLY A 102 -2.38 -12.66 10.52
C GLY A 102 -2.72 -13.84 9.59
N VAL A 103 -1.80 -14.14 8.69
CA VAL A 103 -1.91 -15.29 7.78
C VAL A 103 -1.36 -16.53 8.47
N PRO A 104 -2.04 -17.70 8.44
CA PRO A 104 -1.46 -18.94 8.95
C PRO A 104 -0.13 -19.28 8.24
N GLU A 105 0.85 -19.77 8.99
CA GLU A 105 2.22 -19.92 8.52
C GLU A 105 2.31 -20.87 7.31
N GLU A 106 1.45 -21.88 7.22
CA GLU A 106 1.42 -22.80 6.08
C GLU A 106 1.17 -22.10 4.74
N TYR A 107 0.49 -20.96 4.73
CA TYR A 107 0.19 -20.20 3.50
C TYR A 107 1.34 -19.30 3.06
N LEU A 108 2.28 -18.96 3.96
CA LEU A 108 3.41 -18.09 3.63
C LEU A 108 4.46 -18.79 2.76
N ASP A 109 4.57 -20.11 2.85
CA ASP A 109 5.56 -20.87 2.09
C ASP A 109 4.97 -21.50 0.80
N LEU A 110 3.69 -21.28 0.52
CA LEU A 110 3.05 -21.81 -0.70
C LEU A 110 3.57 -21.13 -1.96
N PRO A 111 3.66 -21.86 -3.10
CA PRO A 111 3.96 -21.25 -4.40
C PRO A 111 3.00 -20.10 -4.74
N SER A 112 1.72 -20.23 -4.38
CA SER A 112 0.71 -19.20 -4.55
C SER A 112 1.02 -17.88 -3.83
N ASN A 113 1.83 -17.88 -2.75
CA ASN A 113 2.27 -16.64 -2.07
C ASN A 113 3.13 -15.75 -2.99
N LYS A 114 3.80 -16.34 -4.00
CA LYS A 114 4.61 -15.58 -4.98
C LYS A 114 3.78 -14.60 -5.83
N PHE A 115 2.45 -14.61 -5.71
CA PHE A 115 1.62 -13.57 -6.32
C PHE A 115 1.93 -12.17 -5.78
N LEU A 116 2.41 -12.01 -4.55
CA LEU A 116 2.62 -10.71 -3.95
C LEU A 116 4.09 -10.50 -3.60
N VAL A 117 4.68 -9.46 -4.17
CA VAL A 117 6.09 -9.12 -3.97
C VAL A 117 6.19 -7.69 -3.47
N LEU A 118 6.67 -7.53 -2.24
CA LEU A 118 7.11 -6.25 -1.70
C LEU A 118 8.58 -6.05 -2.07
N LEU A 119 8.94 -4.86 -2.53
CA LEU A 119 10.32 -4.59 -2.94
C LEU A 119 11.14 -4.04 -1.76
N PRO A 120 12.41 -4.45 -1.62
CA PRO A 120 13.29 -3.99 -0.55
C PRO A 120 13.74 -2.55 -0.73
N MET A 121 13.55 -1.97 -1.92
CA MET A 121 13.95 -0.61 -2.27
C MET A 121 12.73 0.24 -2.60
N ARG A 122 12.78 1.51 -2.18
CA ARG A 122 11.81 2.53 -2.54
C ARG A 122 12.02 3.01 -3.98
N CYS A 123 10.97 3.57 -4.56
CA CYS A 123 11.03 4.26 -5.86
C CYS A 123 11.86 5.56 -5.76
N GLN A 124 12.15 6.18 -6.90
CA GLN A 124 12.90 7.44 -6.96
C GLN A 124 12.22 8.59 -6.19
N ASP A 125 10.91 8.54 -6.03
CA ASP A 125 10.08 9.47 -5.27
C ASP A 125 9.75 8.96 -3.84
N ASP A 126 10.56 8.02 -3.35
CA ASP A 126 10.55 7.44 -2.01
C ASP A 126 9.28 6.61 -1.68
N CYS A 127 8.44 6.32 -2.68
CA CYS A 127 7.28 5.43 -2.54
C CYS A 127 7.72 3.97 -2.31
N ALA A 128 6.98 3.24 -1.47
CA ALA A 128 7.09 1.79 -1.41
C ALA A 128 6.49 1.16 -2.67
N LEU A 129 7.10 0.06 -3.17
CA LEU A 129 6.68 -0.61 -4.41
C LEU A 129 6.16 -2.02 -4.11
N PHE A 130 5.01 -2.34 -4.68
CA PHE A 130 4.40 -3.68 -4.68
C PHE A 130 4.24 -4.21 -6.09
N ILE A 131 4.34 -5.53 -6.24
CA ILE A 131 3.98 -6.24 -7.47
C ILE A 131 2.99 -7.35 -7.13
N CYS A 132 1.83 -7.34 -7.79
CA CYS A 132 0.80 -8.37 -7.74
C CYS A 132 0.81 -9.15 -9.05
N ARG A 133 1.33 -10.37 -9.04
CA ARG A 133 1.39 -11.34 -10.16
C ARG A 133 0.20 -12.28 -10.10
N TRP A 134 -0.91 -11.86 -10.67
CA TRP A 134 -2.19 -12.54 -10.48
C TRP A 134 -2.22 -13.95 -11.07
N GLY A 135 -1.45 -14.24 -12.13
CA GLY A 135 -1.32 -15.59 -12.68
C GLY A 135 -0.60 -16.59 -11.77
N LYS A 136 0.10 -16.13 -10.73
CA LYS A 136 0.79 -17.01 -9.76
C LYS A 136 -0.11 -17.44 -8.60
N TRP A 137 -1.24 -16.78 -8.39
CA TRP A 137 -2.19 -17.14 -7.35
C TRP A 137 -3.03 -18.33 -7.80
N ASP A 138 -2.91 -19.50 -7.16
CA ASP A 138 -3.89 -20.58 -7.29
C ASP A 138 -4.91 -20.52 -6.12
N PRO A 139 -6.19 -20.20 -6.41
CA PRO A 139 -7.23 -20.14 -5.39
C PRO A 139 -7.53 -21.47 -4.67
N SER A 140 -7.09 -22.62 -5.19
CA SER A 140 -7.20 -23.90 -4.47
C SER A 140 -6.09 -24.12 -3.44
N GLU A 141 -4.96 -23.43 -3.57
CA GLU A 141 -3.86 -23.48 -2.59
C GLU A 141 -3.99 -22.35 -1.57
N LEU A 142 -4.25 -21.13 -2.05
CA LEU A 142 -4.41 -19.94 -1.23
C LEU A 142 -5.84 -19.40 -1.42
N PRO A 143 -6.79 -19.70 -0.52
CA PRO A 143 -8.15 -19.21 -0.67
C PRO A 143 -8.22 -17.69 -0.61
N LEU A 144 -9.28 -17.12 -1.20
CA LEU A 144 -9.43 -15.66 -1.31
C LEU A 144 -9.34 -14.93 0.04
N GLU A 145 -9.86 -15.54 1.11
CA GLU A 145 -9.82 -14.93 2.45
C GLU A 145 -8.39 -14.81 2.99
N GLN A 146 -7.55 -15.83 2.83
CA GLN A 146 -6.14 -15.77 3.19
C GLN A 146 -5.36 -14.81 2.28
N LEU A 147 -5.69 -14.75 0.98
CA LEU A 147 -5.12 -13.75 0.07
C LEU A 147 -5.41 -12.33 0.54
N LYS A 148 -6.65 -12.04 0.98
CA LYS A 148 -7.02 -10.75 1.57
C LYS A 148 -6.23 -10.50 2.86
N GLN A 149 -6.15 -11.44 3.78
CA GLN A 149 -5.36 -11.26 5.00
C GLN A 149 -3.90 -10.91 4.69
N MET A 150 -3.32 -11.60 3.71
CA MET A 150 -1.94 -11.38 3.29
C MET A 150 -1.70 -9.99 2.68
N VAL A 151 -2.54 -9.56 1.73
CA VAL A 151 -2.40 -8.23 1.11
C VAL A 151 -2.55 -7.12 2.16
N TRP A 152 -3.51 -7.25 3.08
CA TRP A 152 -3.79 -6.20 4.07
C TRP A 152 -2.74 -6.19 5.16
N MET A 153 -2.25 -7.37 5.58
CA MET A 153 -1.09 -7.49 6.45
C MET A 153 0.12 -6.75 5.85
N LEU A 154 0.48 -6.99 4.58
CA LEU A 154 1.63 -6.30 3.98
C LEU A 154 1.43 -4.79 3.88
N ILE A 155 0.24 -4.32 3.49
CA ILE A 155 -0.06 -2.88 3.39
C ILE A 155 0.01 -2.23 4.78
N LEU A 156 -0.63 -2.83 5.78
CA LEU A 156 -0.68 -2.29 7.14
C LEU A 156 0.70 -2.30 7.80
N GLN A 157 1.46 -3.38 7.65
CA GLN A 157 2.83 -3.45 8.16
C GLN A 157 3.72 -2.44 7.42
N SER A 158 3.58 -2.27 6.11
CA SER A 158 4.31 -1.22 5.37
C SER A 158 3.93 0.20 5.81
N LEU A 159 2.69 0.41 6.29
CA LEU A 159 2.22 1.71 6.81
C LEU A 159 2.74 2.03 8.21
N ARG A 160 3.37 1.10 8.93
CA ARG A 160 4.11 1.39 10.17
C ARG A 160 5.43 2.11 9.92
N ASP A 161 5.78 2.32 8.66
CA ASP A 161 6.88 3.18 8.24
C ASP A 161 6.34 4.57 7.84
N PRO A 162 6.57 5.63 8.64
CA PRO A 162 6.33 7.03 8.28
C PRO A 162 6.76 7.48 6.88
N MET A 163 7.90 7.03 6.33
CA MET A 163 8.28 7.32 4.94
C MET A 163 7.22 6.80 3.97
N THR A 164 6.65 5.62 4.22
CA THR A 164 5.53 5.08 3.44
C THR A 164 4.24 5.87 3.66
N GLN A 165 3.94 6.30 4.89
CA GLN A 165 2.77 7.15 5.18
C GLN A 165 2.81 8.48 4.42
N ILE A 166 4.00 9.07 4.28
CA ILE A 166 4.23 10.37 3.64
C ILE A 166 4.25 10.24 2.12
N ASN A 167 5.05 9.30 1.61
CA ASN A 167 5.31 9.18 0.18
C ASN A 167 4.25 8.36 -0.54
N GLY A 168 3.82 7.27 0.07
CA GLY A 168 2.79 6.38 -0.43
C GLY A 168 3.34 5.12 -1.12
N PHE A 169 2.46 4.52 -1.92
CA PHE A 169 2.67 3.29 -2.65
C PHE A 169 2.62 3.52 -4.14
N LYS A 170 3.46 2.79 -4.87
CA LYS A 170 3.25 2.45 -6.28
C LYS A 170 3.00 0.94 -6.37
N ILE A 171 2.08 0.53 -7.24
CA ILE A 171 1.70 -0.88 -7.37
C ILE A 171 1.79 -1.29 -8.84
N ILE A 172 2.35 -2.45 -9.11
CA ILE A 172 2.36 -3.10 -10.40
C ILE A 172 1.43 -4.30 -10.33
N HIS A 173 0.42 -4.36 -11.19
CA HIS A 173 -0.44 -5.51 -11.40
C HIS A 173 -0.02 -6.20 -12.68
N ASP A 174 0.65 -7.33 -12.53
CA ASP A 174 1.00 -8.21 -13.64
C ASP A 174 -0.11 -9.24 -13.83
N LEU A 175 -0.83 -9.11 -14.95
CA LEU A 175 -1.96 -9.97 -15.31
C LEU A 175 -1.51 -11.19 -16.14
N GLU A 176 -0.21 -11.33 -16.43
CA GLU A 176 0.31 -12.47 -17.17
C GLU A 176 -0.01 -13.80 -16.46
N GLY A 177 -0.47 -14.79 -17.22
CA GLY A 177 -0.80 -16.13 -16.71
C GLY A 177 -2.14 -16.20 -15.96
N MET A 178 -2.90 -15.10 -15.85
CA MET A 178 -4.27 -15.18 -15.34
C MET A 178 -5.14 -16.05 -16.24
N SER A 179 -5.95 -16.89 -15.60
CA SER A 179 -6.91 -17.78 -16.27
C SER A 179 -8.32 -17.59 -15.69
N PHE A 180 -9.30 -18.35 -16.19
CA PHE A 180 -10.64 -18.38 -15.62
C PHE A 180 -10.68 -18.74 -14.12
N LYS A 181 -9.67 -19.47 -13.62
CA LYS A 181 -9.55 -19.78 -12.18
C LYS A 181 -9.49 -18.52 -11.32
N GLN A 182 -8.73 -17.50 -11.75
CA GLN A 182 -8.59 -16.23 -11.04
C GLN A 182 -9.69 -15.25 -11.46
N LEU A 183 -10.03 -15.22 -12.75
CA LEU A 183 -11.00 -14.27 -13.32
C LEU A 183 -12.39 -14.39 -12.67
N LYS A 184 -12.81 -15.57 -12.21
CA LYS A 184 -14.08 -15.76 -11.48
C LYS A 184 -14.18 -14.93 -10.18
N TYR A 185 -13.05 -14.49 -9.62
CA TYR A 185 -13.00 -13.63 -8.43
C TYR A 185 -12.97 -12.14 -8.77
N CYS A 186 -12.80 -11.76 -10.04
CA CYS A 186 -12.88 -10.39 -10.53
C CYS A 186 -14.35 -9.95 -10.64
N THR A 187 -15.05 -9.86 -9.51
CA THR A 187 -16.45 -9.45 -9.43
C THR A 187 -16.59 -7.99 -9.00
N PRO A 188 -17.67 -7.29 -9.38
CA PRO A 188 -17.92 -5.93 -8.90
C PRO A 188 -17.94 -5.83 -7.36
N SER A 189 -18.44 -6.85 -6.66
CA SER A 189 -18.42 -6.90 -5.20
C SER A 189 -17.00 -6.93 -4.64
N ASN A 190 -16.15 -7.83 -5.15
CA ASN A 190 -14.75 -7.92 -4.71
C ASN A 190 -13.96 -6.66 -5.06
N PHE A 191 -14.18 -6.05 -6.22
CA PHE A 191 -13.54 -4.78 -6.58
C PHE A 191 -14.04 -3.62 -5.71
N SER A 192 -15.32 -3.60 -5.35
CA SER A 192 -15.88 -2.61 -4.42
C SER A 192 -15.25 -2.76 -3.04
N LEU A 193 -15.16 -3.99 -2.52
CA LEU A 193 -14.48 -4.27 -1.26
C LEU A 193 -13.00 -3.85 -1.31
N LEU A 194 -12.26 -4.25 -2.35
CA LEU A 194 -10.85 -3.86 -2.54
C LEU A 194 -10.69 -2.34 -2.55
N TYR A 195 -11.49 -1.62 -3.33
CA TYR A 195 -11.40 -0.17 -3.44
C TYR A 195 -11.78 0.52 -2.13
N ASN A 196 -12.89 0.12 -1.50
CA ASN A 196 -13.37 0.72 -0.25
C ASN A 196 -12.37 0.49 0.87
N SER A 197 -11.85 -0.72 1.03
CA SER A 197 -10.90 -1.02 2.09
C SER A 197 -9.54 -0.35 1.84
N ALA A 198 -8.93 -0.54 0.67
CA ALA A 198 -7.60 -0.03 0.36
C ALA A 198 -7.57 1.51 0.27
N VAL A 199 -8.49 2.11 -0.48
CA VAL A 199 -8.44 3.55 -0.83
C VAL A 199 -9.22 4.43 0.13
N ILE A 200 -10.40 3.96 0.58
CA ILE A 200 -11.31 4.76 1.41
C ILE A 200 -11.01 4.56 2.90
N CYS A 201 -10.79 3.33 3.37
CA CYS A 201 -10.65 3.05 4.81
C CYS A 201 -9.22 3.21 5.31
N LEU A 202 -8.21 2.67 4.61
CA LEU A 202 -6.83 2.75 5.08
C LEU A 202 -6.21 4.15 4.90
N PRO A 203 -5.23 4.55 5.73
CA PRO A 203 -4.48 5.79 5.56
C PRO A 203 -3.44 5.72 4.41
N ALA A 204 -3.56 4.74 3.49
CA ALA A 204 -2.64 4.47 2.40
C ALA A 204 -2.73 5.47 1.25
N ARG A 205 -1.60 5.91 0.68
CA ARG A 205 -1.53 6.84 -0.48
C ARG A 205 -1.08 6.13 -1.75
N TYR A 206 -1.99 5.79 -2.66
CA TYR A 206 -1.62 5.20 -3.95
C TYR A 206 -1.23 6.28 -4.96
N LYS A 207 0.04 6.34 -5.35
CA LYS A 207 0.59 7.34 -6.26
C LYS A 207 0.46 6.93 -7.71
N GLU A 208 0.77 5.68 -8.03
CA GLU A 208 0.69 5.11 -9.38
C GLU A 208 0.28 3.63 -9.31
N MET A 209 -0.54 3.18 -10.25
CA MET A 209 -0.92 1.78 -10.42
C MET A 209 -0.66 1.38 -11.87
N HIS A 210 0.29 0.48 -12.07
CA HIS A 210 0.75 0.03 -13.38
C HIS A 210 0.12 -1.33 -13.66
N TYR A 211 -0.55 -1.49 -14.80
CA TYR A 211 -1.09 -2.78 -15.22
C TYR A 211 -0.32 -3.28 -16.44
N ILE A 212 0.24 -4.49 -16.32
CA ILE A 212 0.88 -5.20 -17.44
C ILE A 212 -0.07 -6.30 -17.88
N SER A 213 -0.43 -6.34 -19.16
CA SER A 213 -1.36 -7.34 -19.67
C SER A 213 -1.36 -7.37 -21.20
N ASP A 214 -1.85 -8.48 -21.77
CA ASP A 214 -2.43 -8.41 -23.10
C ASP A 214 -3.66 -7.47 -23.12
N SER A 215 -3.95 -6.90 -24.28
CA SER A 215 -4.99 -5.87 -24.39
C SER A 215 -6.42 -6.38 -24.16
N HIS A 216 -6.67 -7.69 -24.19
CA HIS A 216 -8.04 -8.23 -24.11
C HIS A 216 -8.47 -8.46 -22.66
N LEU A 217 -7.67 -9.20 -21.88
CA LEU A 217 -7.99 -9.48 -20.48
C LEU A 217 -8.11 -8.20 -19.67
N PHE A 218 -7.19 -7.25 -19.91
CA PHE A 218 -7.20 -5.96 -19.26
C PHE A 218 -8.50 -5.19 -19.53
N LYS A 219 -8.99 -5.13 -20.77
CA LYS A 219 -10.24 -4.42 -21.11
C LYS A 219 -11.42 -4.93 -20.30
N ILE A 220 -11.50 -6.25 -20.09
CA ILE A 220 -12.55 -6.88 -19.29
C ILE A 220 -12.47 -6.40 -17.84
N ILE A 221 -11.29 -6.55 -17.20
CA ILE A 221 -11.08 -6.16 -15.80
C ILE A 221 -11.29 -4.65 -15.61
N TRP A 222 -10.78 -3.83 -16.53
CA TRP A 222 -10.90 -2.38 -16.49
C TRP A 222 -12.35 -1.92 -16.54
N ASN A 223 -13.17 -2.50 -17.41
CA ASN A 223 -14.58 -2.15 -17.52
C ASN A 223 -15.35 -2.45 -16.23
N MET A 224 -14.93 -3.44 -15.44
CA MET A 224 -15.53 -3.76 -14.14
C MET A 224 -15.08 -2.82 -13.02
N ILE A 225 -13.79 -2.47 -12.96
CA ILE A 225 -13.24 -1.66 -11.86
C ILE A 225 -13.35 -0.15 -12.07
N LYS A 226 -13.31 0.33 -13.33
CA LYS A 226 -13.35 1.76 -13.67
C LYS A 226 -14.56 2.50 -13.09
N PRO A 227 -15.79 1.95 -13.07
CA PRO A 227 -16.95 2.63 -12.49
C PRO A 227 -16.86 2.84 -10.98
N ILE A 228 -16.08 2.01 -10.28
CA ILE A 228 -15.91 2.03 -8.82
C ILE A 228 -14.87 3.07 -8.42
N MET A 229 -13.88 3.34 -9.29
CA MET A 229 -12.77 4.25 -9.00
C MET A 229 -13.16 5.73 -9.09
N SER A 230 -12.73 6.52 -8.11
CA SER A 230 -12.73 7.99 -8.24
C SER A 230 -11.86 8.46 -9.40
N GLU A 231 -12.17 9.63 -9.96
CA GLU A 231 -11.36 10.26 -11.02
C GLU A 231 -9.89 10.41 -10.65
N LYS A 232 -9.61 10.82 -9.40
CA LYS A 232 -8.24 10.93 -8.87
C LYS A 232 -7.46 9.63 -8.96
N ILE A 233 -8.11 8.49 -8.70
CA ILE A 233 -7.47 7.17 -8.77
C ILE A 233 -7.35 6.71 -10.22
N ARG A 234 -8.37 6.93 -11.06
CA ARG A 234 -8.31 6.63 -12.51
C ARG A 234 -7.14 7.34 -13.21
N ASN A 235 -6.88 8.61 -12.85
CA ASN A 235 -5.76 9.39 -13.39
C ASN A 235 -4.37 8.94 -12.91
N ARG A 236 -4.31 7.92 -12.04
CA ARG A 236 -3.06 7.32 -11.54
C ARG A 236 -2.84 5.91 -12.08
N VAL A 237 -3.70 5.47 -13.00
CA VAL A 237 -3.59 4.16 -13.64
C VAL A 237 -2.80 4.29 -14.93
N TYR A 238 -1.78 3.46 -15.08
CA TYR A 238 -0.92 3.38 -16.26
C TYR A 238 -1.00 1.97 -16.84
N PHE A 239 -1.05 1.88 -18.16
CA PHE A 239 -1.15 0.62 -18.88
C PHE A 239 0.13 0.35 -19.65
N HIS A 240 0.60 -0.89 -19.59
CA HIS A 240 1.83 -1.33 -20.23
C HIS A 240 1.53 -2.59 -21.05
N SER A 241 1.99 -2.61 -22.29
CA SER A 241 1.77 -3.77 -23.18
C SER A 241 2.77 -4.90 -22.93
N ASN A 242 3.89 -4.58 -22.29
CA ASN A 242 4.98 -5.50 -21.98
C ASN A 242 5.72 -5.03 -20.71
N LYS A 243 6.65 -5.87 -20.24
CA LYS A 243 7.40 -5.60 -18.99
C LYS A 243 8.47 -4.54 -19.20
N GLU A 244 9.01 -4.43 -20.40
CA GLU A 244 10.09 -3.50 -20.75
C GLU A 244 9.65 -2.04 -20.58
N GLU A 245 8.39 -1.73 -20.87
CA GLU A 245 7.81 -0.40 -20.67
C GLU A 245 7.85 0.08 -19.20
N LEU A 246 7.89 -0.84 -18.23
CA LEU A 246 8.05 -0.48 -16.82
C LEU A 246 9.37 0.23 -16.54
N PHE A 247 10.41 -0.01 -17.35
CA PHE A 247 11.72 0.63 -17.16
C PHE A 247 11.72 2.14 -17.47
N HIS A 248 10.65 2.67 -18.07
CA HIS A 248 10.44 4.11 -18.16
C HIS A 248 10.05 4.75 -16.82
N TYR A 249 9.55 3.95 -15.87
CA TYR A 249 9.04 4.40 -14.57
C TYR A 249 9.89 3.89 -13.39
N PHE A 250 10.41 2.68 -13.52
CA PHE A 250 11.15 1.98 -12.46
C PHE A 250 12.51 1.51 -12.98
N PRO A 251 13.63 2.01 -12.44
CA PRO A 251 14.96 1.58 -12.89
C PRO A 251 15.24 0.11 -12.52
N ARG A 252 16.09 -0.54 -13.32
CA ARG A 252 16.43 -1.98 -13.17
C ARG A 252 16.90 -2.35 -11.76
N CYS A 253 17.66 -1.47 -11.10
CA CYS A 253 18.24 -1.72 -9.78
C CYS A 253 17.22 -1.86 -8.63
N ILE A 254 15.96 -1.49 -8.84
CA ILE A 254 14.88 -1.69 -7.84
C ILE A 254 13.85 -2.73 -8.28
N MET A 255 14.01 -3.28 -9.50
CA MET A 255 13.07 -4.23 -10.09
C MET A 255 13.56 -5.67 -9.92
N PRO A 256 12.67 -6.67 -9.81
CA PRO A 256 13.10 -8.05 -9.70
C PRO A 256 13.78 -8.58 -10.96
N THR A 257 14.65 -9.57 -10.81
CA THR A 257 15.32 -10.26 -11.92
C THR A 257 14.34 -10.87 -12.92
N VAL A 258 13.19 -11.37 -12.47
CA VAL A 258 12.12 -11.91 -13.35
C VAL A 258 11.48 -10.87 -14.28
N TYR A 259 11.68 -9.58 -14.01
CA TYR A 259 11.30 -8.47 -14.90
C TYR A 259 12.49 -7.93 -15.70
N GLY A 260 13.71 -8.47 -15.50
CA GLY A 260 14.95 -7.96 -16.09
C GLY A 260 15.65 -6.89 -15.25
N GLY A 261 15.36 -6.83 -13.95
CA GLY A 261 16.07 -5.98 -12.97
C GLY A 261 17.15 -6.73 -12.17
N ASP A 262 17.56 -6.15 -11.06
CA ASP A 262 18.71 -6.62 -10.27
C ASP A 262 18.31 -7.24 -8.91
N ILE A 263 17.06 -7.08 -8.47
CA ILE A 263 16.60 -7.52 -7.14
C ILE A 263 16.20 -9.01 -7.18
N GLN A 264 16.68 -9.79 -6.21
CA GLN A 264 16.24 -11.18 -6.04
C GLN A 264 14.83 -11.24 -5.45
N GLU A 265 14.01 -12.19 -5.92
CA GLU A 265 12.63 -12.32 -5.45
C GLU A 265 12.52 -12.66 -3.95
N THR A 266 13.53 -13.35 -3.41
CA THR A 266 13.56 -13.79 -2.01
C THR A 266 13.96 -12.67 -1.05
N ALA A 267 14.29 -11.47 -1.55
CA ALA A 267 14.88 -10.38 -0.75
C ALA A 267 14.03 -9.90 0.43
N MET A 268 12.72 -10.18 0.42
CA MET A 268 11.78 -9.75 1.46
C MET A 268 11.13 -10.91 2.22
N GLU A 269 11.57 -12.16 2.05
CA GLU A 269 10.98 -13.33 2.73
C GLU A 269 11.04 -13.21 4.26
N ASP A 270 12.21 -12.88 4.80
CA ASP A 270 12.40 -12.68 6.24
C ASP A 270 11.53 -11.52 6.77
N TRP A 271 11.43 -10.45 5.98
CA TRP A 271 10.58 -9.32 6.33
C TRP A 271 9.11 -9.75 6.44
N ILE A 272 8.60 -10.49 5.44
CA ILE A 272 7.21 -10.98 5.41
C ILE A 272 6.93 -11.88 6.61
N LYS A 273 7.84 -12.80 6.96
CA LYS A 273 7.68 -13.69 8.12
C LYS A 273 7.63 -12.91 9.43
N ARG A 274 8.54 -11.94 9.64
CA ARG A 274 8.52 -11.06 10.81
C ARG A 274 7.24 -10.22 10.86
N ALA A 275 6.90 -9.57 9.75
CA ALA A 275 5.71 -8.73 9.61
C ALA A 275 4.43 -9.51 9.94
N ASN A 276 4.30 -10.75 9.45
CA ASN A 276 3.14 -11.60 9.76
C ASN A 276 3.06 -11.96 11.24
N LYS A 277 4.18 -12.36 11.85
CA LYS A 277 4.26 -12.66 13.29
C LYS A 277 3.83 -11.47 14.14
N GLU A 278 4.24 -10.26 13.76
CA GLU A 278 3.83 -9.03 14.44
C GLU A 278 2.37 -8.63 14.16
N HIS A 279 1.86 -8.95 12.97
CA HIS A 279 0.49 -8.65 12.57
C HIS A 279 -0.56 -9.43 13.36
N THR A 280 -0.21 -10.59 13.90
CA THR A 280 -1.09 -11.31 14.85
C THR A 280 -1.47 -10.47 16.07
N LYS A 281 -0.67 -9.45 16.39
CA LYS A 281 -0.91 -8.48 17.47
C LYS A 281 -1.61 -7.21 16.97
N CYS A 282 -1.94 -7.12 15.68
CA CYS A 282 -2.58 -5.95 15.10
C CYS A 282 -4.04 -5.95 15.53
N THR A 283 -4.42 -4.92 16.29
CA THR A 283 -5.79 -4.72 16.73
C THR A 283 -6.37 -3.49 16.04
N LEU A 284 -7.68 -3.29 16.20
CA LEU A 284 -8.34 -2.06 15.74
C LEU A 284 -7.71 -0.77 16.33
N ARG A 285 -6.95 -0.88 17.42
CA ARG A 285 -6.25 0.23 18.09
C ARG A 285 -5.02 0.72 17.32
N GLY A 286 -4.60 -0.02 16.29
CA GLY A 286 -3.34 0.19 15.59
C GLY A 286 -2.13 -0.35 16.35
N GLN A 287 -0.93 0.03 15.89
CA GLN A 287 0.36 -0.34 16.48
C GLN A 287 1.35 0.82 16.36
N PRO A 288 2.41 0.87 17.19
CA PRO A 288 3.53 1.80 17.00
C PRO A 288 4.24 1.60 15.67
N ASN A 289 4.86 2.66 15.15
CA ASN A 289 5.73 2.59 13.98
C ASN A 289 7.01 1.76 14.27
N TYR A 290 7.75 1.38 13.23
CA TYR A 290 9.01 0.62 13.40
C TYR A 290 10.17 1.46 13.96
N TYR A 291 9.99 2.77 14.06
CA TYR A 291 10.96 3.75 14.52
C TYR A 291 10.27 4.95 15.18
#